data_AF-A0A9X8NSS9-F1
#
_entry.id   AF-A0A9X8NSS9-F1
#
_cell.length_a   1.000
_cell.length_b   1.000
_cell.length_c   1.000
_cell.angle_alpha   90.00
_cell.angle_beta   90.00
_cell.angle_gamma   90.00
#
_symmetry.space_group_name_H-M   'P 1'
#
loop_
_entity.id
_entity.type
_entity.pdbx_description
1 polymer ?
#
loop_
_entity_poly.entity_id
_entity_poly.type
_entity_poly.pdbx_seq_one_letter_code
_entity_poly.pdbx_strand_id
1 'polypeptide(L)' 'MCACNGTGVIQNDIGTGMYQFGPCICEAANQTPEEVDRKRHAVMARLRAIHQLQMEGKWDGEVRNGRTA' A
#
# COMPACT_ATOMS: atom_id res chain seq x y z
N MET A 1 -9.44 9.91 -11.63
CA MET A 1 -10.68 9.35 -11.02
C MET A 1 -10.37 9.11 -9.55
N CYS A 2 -11.30 9.21 -8.60
CA CYS A 2 -11.01 8.97 -7.17
C CYS A 2 -11.64 7.67 -6.69
N ALA A 3 -10.99 6.97 -5.75
CA ALA A 3 -11.40 5.64 -5.25
C ALA A 3 -12.78 5.59 -4.53
N CYS A 4 -13.47 6.72 -4.47
CA CYS A 4 -14.57 7.02 -3.56
C CYS A 4 -15.68 7.80 -4.27
N ASN A 5 -15.61 7.94 -5.61
CA ASN A 5 -16.61 8.63 -6.45
C ASN A 5 -17.11 9.97 -5.88
N GLY A 6 -16.29 10.69 -5.12
CA GLY A 6 -16.65 11.96 -4.48
C GLY A 6 -17.52 11.86 -3.21
N THR A 7 -17.91 10.66 -2.76
CA THR A 7 -18.77 10.46 -1.57
C THR A 7 -17.98 10.23 -0.28
N GLY A 8 -16.67 9.99 -0.37
CA GLY A 8 -15.81 9.64 0.78
C GLY A 8 -16.00 8.20 1.27
N VAL A 9 -16.72 7.37 0.50
CA VAL A 9 -16.89 5.94 0.77
C VAL A 9 -16.02 5.16 -0.20
N ILE A 10 -14.98 4.50 0.30
CA ILE A 10 -14.11 3.65 -0.51
C ILE A 10 -14.70 2.24 -0.47
N GLN A 11 -15.12 1.75 -1.64
CA GLN A 11 -15.52 0.36 -1.79
C GLN A 11 -14.25 -0.47 -1.97
N ASN A 12 -14.00 -1.43 -1.06
CA ASN A 12 -12.91 -2.36 -1.23
C ASN A 12 -13.41 -3.57 -2.02
N ASP A 13 -12.84 -3.80 -3.20
CA ASP A 13 -13.20 -4.88 -4.12
C ASP A 13 -12.78 -6.29 -3.63
N ILE A 14 -12.66 -6.48 -2.31
CA ILE A 14 -12.27 -7.73 -1.65
C ILE A 14 -13.43 -8.76 -1.70
N GLY A 15 -14.42 -8.58 -2.57
CA GLY A 15 -15.53 -9.52 -2.80
C GLY A 15 -16.46 -9.74 -1.60
N THR A 16 -16.29 -9.00 -0.51
CA THR A 16 -16.98 -9.17 0.78
C THR A 16 -17.95 -8.04 1.11
N GLY A 17 -18.11 -7.06 0.21
CA GLY A 17 -19.03 -5.93 0.40
C GLY A 17 -18.60 -4.95 1.50
N MET A 18 -17.31 -4.92 1.84
CA MET A 18 -16.81 -4.03 2.89
C MET A 18 -16.59 -2.62 2.34
N TYR A 19 -17.21 -1.64 3.00
CA TYR A 19 -16.99 -0.23 2.76
C TYR A 19 -16.04 0.33 3.82
N GLN A 20 -15.05 1.09 3.37
CA GLN A 20 -14.12 1.80 4.25
C GLN A 20 -14.41 3.29 4.17
N PHE A 21 -14.80 3.88 5.30
CA PHE A 21 -14.94 5.34 5.42
C PHE A 21 -13.54 5.94 5.62
N GLY A 22 -13.11 6.80 4.70
CA GLY A 22 -11.76 7.36 4.74
C GLY A 22 -11.60 8.57 3.81
N PRO A 23 -10.51 9.35 3.97
CA PRO A 23 -10.21 10.46 3.09
C PRO A 23 -10.16 9.94 1.65
N CYS A 24 -10.84 10.66 0.75
CA CYS A 24 -11.01 10.20 -0.61
C CYS A 24 -9.65 10.17 -1.33
N ILE A 25 -9.17 8.98 -1.72
CA ILE A 25 -7.84 8.84 -2.31
C ILE A 25 -7.93 8.96 -3.84
N CYS A 26 -7.65 10.15 -4.34
CA CYS A 26 -7.67 10.43 -5.78
C CYS A 26 -6.39 9.99 -6.50
N GLU A 27 -5.24 10.05 -5.83
CA GLU A 27 -3.95 9.65 -6.41
C GLU A 27 -3.86 8.14 -6.65
N ALA A 28 -4.44 7.33 -5.77
CA ALA A 28 -4.44 5.88 -5.92
C ALA A 28 -5.28 5.41 -7.12
N ALA A 29 -6.35 6.14 -7.46
CA ALA A 29 -7.23 5.80 -8.57
C ALA A 29 -6.73 6.35 -9.94
N ASN A 30 -5.58 7.03 -9.97
CA ASN A 30 -4.87 7.39 -11.20
C ASN A 30 -3.73 6.42 -11.56
N GLN A 31 -3.43 5.42 -10.72
CA GLN A 31 -2.36 4.44 -10.97
C GLN A 31 -2.91 3.24 -11.74
N THR A 32 -2.16 2.73 -12.71
CA THR A 32 -2.58 1.51 -13.41
C THR A 32 -2.29 0.26 -12.56
N PRO A 33 -3.03 -0.84 -12.77
CA PRO A 33 -2.77 -2.10 -12.06
C PRO A 33 -1.31 -2.57 -12.18
N GLU A 34 -0.69 -2.36 -13.35
CA GLU A 34 0.71 -2.73 -13.63
C GLU A 34 1.71 -1.89 -12.84
N GLU A 35 1.44 -0.59 -12.69
CA GLU A 35 2.27 0.31 -11.88
C GLU A 35 2.19 -0.05 -10.40
N VAL A 36 0.99 -0.36 -9.91
CA VAL A 36 0.77 -0.82 -8.54
C VAL A 36 1.47 -2.16 -8.31
N ASP A 37 1.37 -3.10 -9.25
CA ASP A 37 2.01 -4.41 -9.14
C ASP A 37 3.55 -4.30 -9.12
N ARG A 38 4.12 -3.43 -9.94
CA ARG A 38 5.56 -3.13 -9.92
C ARG A 38 5.99 -2.57 -8.56
N LYS A 39 5.22 -1.63 -8.00
CA LYS A 39 5.48 -1.07 -6.66
C LYS A 39 5.38 -2.15 -5.57
N ARG A 40 4.40 -3.05 -5.66
CA ARG A 40 4.26 -4.20 -4.74
C ARG A 40 5.48 -5.10 -4.77
N HIS A 41 5.97 -5.46 -5.96
CA HIS A 41 7.18 -6.27 -6.11
C HIS A 41 8.42 -5.60 -5.48
N ALA A 42 8.60 -4.29 -5.69
CA ALA A 42 9.70 -3.54 -5.10
C ALA A 42 9.63 -3.51 -3.57
N VAL A 43 8.44 -3.29 -3.01
CA VAL A 43 8.22 -3.32 -1.55
C VAL A 43 8.48 -4.72 -1.00
N MET A 44 7.99 -5.77 -1.66
CA MET A 44 8.21 -7.16 -1.23
C MET A 44 9.69 -7.56 -1.27
N ALA A 45 10.45 -7.10 -2.26
CA ALA A 45 11.90 -7.31 -2.31
C ALA A 45 12.61 -6.65 -1.11
N ARG A 46 12.26 -5.40 -0.78
CA ARG A 46 12.79 -4.71 0.40
C ARG A 46 12.41 -5.42 1.70
N LEU A 47 11.15 -5.79 1.86
CA LEU A 47 10.69 -6.50 3.07
C LEU A 47 11.41 -7.84 3.27
N ARG A 48 11.68 -8.58 2.20
CA ARG A 48 12.48 -9.81 2.26
C ARG A 48 13.92 -9.54 2.72
N ALA A 49 14.57 -8.50 2.20
CA ALA A 49 15.92 -8.13 2.62
C ALA A 49 15.97 -7.71 4.10
N ILE A 50 15.00 -6.91 4.54
CA ILE A 50 14.86 -6.52 5.95
C ILE A 50 14.65 -7.75 6.83
N HIS A 51 13.76 -8.66 6.43
CA HIS A 51 13.52 -9.89 7.17
C HIS A 51 14.78 -10.75 7.29
N GLN A 52 15.56 -10.89 6.22
CA GLN A 52 16.84 -11.59 6.27
C GLN A 52 17.81 -10.95 7.27
N LEU A 53 17.95 -9.62 7.25
CA LEU A 53 18.80 -8.90 8.20
C LEU A 53 18.32 -9.04 9.64
N GLN A 54 17.01 -9.07 9.87
CA GLN A 54 16.42 -9.35 11.18
C GLN A 54 16.77 -10.77 11.67
N MET A 55 16.68 -11.79 10.80
CA MET A 55 17.07 -13.16 11.13
C MET A 55 18.56 -13.29 11.44
N GLU A 56 19.41 -12.47 10.81
CA GLU A 56 20.84 -12.42 11.09
C GLU A 56 21.21 -11.55 12.30
N GLY A 57 20.24 -10.87 12.94
CA GLY A 57 20.48 -9.96 14.05
C GLY A 57 21.24 -8.68 13.67
N LYS A 58 21.29 -8.33 12.38
CA LYS A 58 22.04 -7.19 11.82
C LYS A 58 21.12 -6.03 11.38
N TRP A 59 19.87 -6.04 11.82
CA TRP A 59 18.90 -5.03 11.44
C TRP A 59 18.88 -3.87 12.43
N ASP A 60 19.38 -2.70 12.00
CA ASP A 60 19.49 -1.50 12.84
C ASP A 60 18.23 -0.61 12.84
N GLY A 61 17.13 -1.07 12.22
CA GLY A 61 15.81 -0.47 12.42
C GLY A 61 15.50 0.79 11.60
N GLU A 62 15.41 0.72 10.27
CA GLU A 62 14.64 1.73 9.52
C GLU A 62 13.14 1.46 9.67
N VAL A 63 12.46 2.24 10.52
CA VAL A 63 10.99 2.24 10.62
C VAL A 63 10.43 3.06 9.46
N ARG A 64 9.90 2.37 8.44
CA ARG A 64 9.23 3.04 7.32
C ARG A 64 7.93 3.70 7.81
N ASN A 65 7.93 5.03 7.94
CA ASN A 65 6.72 5.79 8.26
C ASN A 65 5.75 5.71 7.07
N GLY A 66 4.55 5.13 7.30
CA GLY A 66 3.54 4.96 6.26
C GLY A 66 2.91 6.26 5.74
N ARG A 67 3.27 7.42 6.31
CA ARG A 67 2.73 8.74 5.93
C ARG A 67 3.51 9.50 4.86
N THR A 68 4.71 9.06 4.49
CA THR A 68 5.61 9.79 3.56
C THR A 68 5.80 9.09 2.21
N ALA A 69 4.79 8.36 1.72
CA ALA A 69 4.80 7.70 0.41
C ALA A 69 3.74 8.30 -0.51
#